data_AF-X1CLY2-F1
#
_entry.id   AF-X1CLY2-F1
#
_cell.length_a   1.000
_cell.length_b   1.000
_cell.length_c   1.000
_cell.angle_alpha   90.00
_cell.angle_beta   90.00
_cell.angle_gamma   90.00
#
_symmetry.space_group_name_H-M   'P 1'
#
loop_
_entity.id
_entity.type
_entity.pdbx_description
1 polymer ?
#
loop_
_entity_poly.entity_id
_entity_poly.type
_entity_poly.pdbx_seq_one_letter_code
_entity_poly.pdbx_strand_id
1 'polypeptide(L)'
;RVAKKQLDELTQIIHKYHQWSEHVRRKSAETLRKQYHALDVFSRFCGDRNVSTLGNIDTALCLEYHQWFFENAPFNRVRRRDNYDPSANWHKYHQFLNAFLNWSMRRGYIEDNPARHPDFKPKVQSKMPSIFTQDELRLLFSYFEQQDDG
;
A
#
# COMPACT_ATOMS: atom_id res chain seq x y z
N ARG A 1 -2.40 -10.21 34.25
CA ARG A 1 -2.95 -8.86 33.96
C ARG A 1 -2.35 -8.40 32.64
N VAL A 2 -3.09 -8.45 31.54
CA VAL A 2 -2.62 -7.94 30.24
C VAL A 2 -2.71 -6.42 30.32
N ALA A 3 -1.56 -5.74 30.38
CA ALA A 3 -1.53 -4.28 30.35
C ALA A 3 -2.24 -3.82 29.07
N LYS A 4 -3.26 -2.96 29.20
CA LYS A 4 -3.81 -2.23 28.05
C LYS A 4 -2.65 -1.38 27.51
N LYS A 5 -1.99 -1.87 26.46
CA LYS A 5 -0.98 -1.12 25.71
C LYS A 5 -1.70 0.16 25.26
N GLN A 6 -1.34 1.31 25.82
CA GLN A 6 -1.87 2.59 25.35
C GLN A 6 -1.57 2.66 23.85
N LEU A 7 -2.61 2.82 23.03
CA LEU A 7 -2.42 3.08 21.61
C LEU A 7 -1.72 4.43 21.50
N ASP A 8 -0.59 4.47 20.80
CA ASP A 8 0.04 5.72 20.40
C ASP A 8 -0.92 6.58 19.55
N GLU A 9 -0.66 7.89 19.53
CA GLU A 9 -1.50 8.89 18.86
C GLU A 9 -1.68 8.55 17.38
N LEU A 10 -0.61 8.15 16.70
CA LEU A 10 -0.63 7.75 15.30
C LEU A 10 -1.64 6.62 15.04
N THR A 11 -1.62 5.55 15.85
CA THR A 11 -2.55 4.42 15.71
C THR A 11 -4.00 4.86 15.96
N GLN A 12 -4.24 5.77 16.91
CA GLN A 12 -5.57 6.32 17.14
C GLN A 12 -6.07 7.11 15.92
N ILE A 13 -5.21 7.91 15.30
CA ILE A 13 -5.58 8.72 14.13
C ILE A 13 -5.78 7.84 12.89
N ILE A 14 -4.99 6.78 12.71
CA ILE A 14 -5.23 5.75 11.68
C ILE A 14 -6.61 5.10 11.88
N HIS A 15 -7.01 4.80 13.12
CA HIS A 15 -8.34 4.25 13.40
C HIS A 15 -9.46 5.24 13.01
N LYS A 16 -9.32 6.53 13.34
CA LYS A 16 -10.27 7.58 12.91
C LYS A 16 -10.37 7.66 11.39
N TYR A 17 -9.24 7.55 10.69
CA TYR A 17 -9.21 7.53 9.22
C TYR A 17 -9.91 6.30 8.65
N HIS A 18 -9.75 5.14 9.27
CA HIS A 18 -10.42 3.91 8.87
C HIS A 18 -11.95 4.05 8.98
N GLN A 19 -12.45 4.51 10.14
CA GLN A 19 -13.88 4.76 10.35
C GLN A 19 -14.43 5.77 9.34
N TRP A 20 -13.69 6.86 9.07
CA TRP A 20 -14.08 7.83 8.05
C TRP A 20 -14.14 7.20 6.65
N SER A 21 -13.16 6.36 6.29
CA SER A 21 -13.10 5.69 4.99
C SER A 21 -14.24 4.69 4.80
N GLU A 22 -14.65 4.01 5.88
CA GLU A 22 -15.78 3.10 5.91
C GLU A 22 -17.11 3.84 5.73
N HIS A 23 -17.39 4.83 6.59
CA HIS A 23 -18.71 5.46 6.65
C HIS A 23 -18.92 6.55 5.59
N VAL A 24 -17.88 7.30 5.22
CA VAL A 24 -18.00 8.44 4.29
C VAL A 24 -17.65 8.04 2.87
N ARG A 25 -16.57 7.28 2.67
CA ARG A 25 -16.14 6.86 1.32
C ARG A 25 -16.79 5.56 0.85
N ARG A 26 -17.48 4.82 1.73
CA ARG A 26 -18.16 3.55 1.42
C ARG A 26 -17.25 2.58 0.64
N LYS A 27 -15.97 2.52 1.03
CA LYS A 27 -15.01 1.63 0.37
C LYS A 27 -15.39 0.17 0.60
N SER A 28 -15.04 -0.70 -0.35
CA SER A 28 -15.21 -2.13 -0.17
C SER A 28 -14.39 -2.65 1.01
N ALA A 29 -14.88 -3.69 1.69
CA ALA A 29 -14.20 -4.31 2.82
C ALA A 29 -12.77 -4.76 2.47
N GLU A 30 -12.56 -5.25 1.24
CA GLU A 30 -11.23 -5.62 0.75
C GLU A 30 -10.28 -4.41 0.68
N THR A 31 -10.77 -3.28 0.17
CA THR A 31 -9.98 -2.05 0.07
C THR A 31 -9.64 -1.51 1.46
N LEU A 32 -10.61 -1.52 2.38
CA LEU A 32 -10.41 -1.14 3.78
C LEU A 32 -9.35 -2.01 4.44
N ARG A 33 -9.41 -3.34 4.25
CA ARG A 33 -8.42 -4.28 4.78
C ARG A 33 -7.02 -4.00 4.25
N LYS A 34 -6.87 -3.81 2.93
CA LYS A 34 -5.57 -3.47 2.31
C LYS A 34 -5.02 -2.14 2.82
N GLN A 35 -5.88 -1.14 2.92
CA GLN A 35 -5.52 0.18 3.43
C GLN A 35 -5.09 0.13 4.90
N TYR A 36 -5.88 -0.54 5.76
CA TYR A 36 -5.54 -0.69 7.17
C TYR A 36 -4.22 -1.42 7.35
N HIS A 37 -4.01 -2.50 6.60
CA HIS A 37 -2.77 -3.24 6.65
C HIS A 37 -1.56 -2.39 6.22
N ALA A 38 -1.69 -1.59 5.16
CA ALA A 38 -0.61 -0.69 4.72
C ALA A 38 -0.27 0.37 5.78
N LEU A 39 -1.27 0.93 6.43
CA LEU A 39 -1.07 1.92 7.50
C LEU A 39 -0.56 1.30 8.81
N ASP A 40 -0.94 0.06 9.12
CA ASP A 40 -0.41 -0.70 10.25
C ASP A 40 1.09 -0.99 10.07
N VAL A 41 1.51 -1.40 8.87
CA VAL A 41 2.94 -1.57 8.55
C VAL A 41 3.72 -0.27 8.73
N PHE A 42 3.18 0.85 8.23
CA PHE A 42 3.79 2.16 8.43
C PHE A 42 3.83 2.57 9.92
N SER A 43 2.74 2.34 10.67
CA SER A 43 2.69 2.65 12.10
C SER A 43 3.75 1.89 12.89
N ARG A 44 3.97 0.60 12.58
CA ARG A 44 5.04 -0.20 13.20
C ARG A 44 6.42 0.34 12.86
N PHE A 45 6.66 0.67 11.59
CA PHE A 45 7.91 1.30 11.16
C PHE A 45 8.21 2.60 11.94
N CYS A 46 7.18 3.44 12.15
CA CYS A 46 7.28 4.65 12.96
C CYS A 46 7.52 4.34 14.44
N GLY A 47 6.81 3.35 14.98
CA GLY A 47 6.96 2.89 16.37
C GLY A 47 8.38 2.41 16.67
N ASP A 48 9.00 1.67 15.76
CA ASP A 48 10.40 1.22 15.88
C ASP A 48 11.41 2.38 15.91
N ARG A 49 11.01 3.57 15.44
CA ARG A 49 11.78 4.82 15.44
C ARG A 49 11.35 5.81 16.52
N ASN A 50 10.47 5.39 17.44
CA ASN A 50 9.86 6.24 18.46
C ASN A 50 9.08 7.45 17.88
N VAL A 51 8.58 7.33 16.63
CA VAL A 51 7.68 8.31 16.02
C VAL A 51 6.24 7.89 16.33
N SER A 52 5.66 8.52 17.34
CA SER A 52 4.31 8.18 17.84
C SER A 52 3.26 9.24 17.50
N THR A 53 3.67 10.42 17.05
CA THR A 53 2.81 11.57 16.76
C THR A 53 2.84 11.91 15.26
N LEU A 54 1.74 12.44 14.75
CA LEU A 54 1.61 12.75 13.32
C LEU A 54 2.48 13.93 12.89
N GLY A 55 2.70 14.91 13.79
CA GLY A 55 3.54 16.08 13.52
C GLY A 55 5.03 15.76 13.36
N ASN A 56 5.49 14.60 13.84
CA ASN A 56 6.87 14.15 13.68
C ASN A 56 7.10 13.37 12.38
N ILE A 57 6.07 13.23 11.54
CA ILE A 57 6.18 12.59 10.23
C ILE A 57 6.58 13.66 9.21
N ASP A 58 7.83 13.60 8.77
CA ASP A 58 8.37 14.49 7.74
C ASP A 58 8.73 13.72 6.46
N THR A 59 9.25 14.46 5.48
CA THR A 59 9.69 13.91 4.19
C THR A 59 10.83 12.92 4.35
N ALA A 60 11.77 13.19 5.26
CA ALA A 60 12.92 12.32 5.49
C ALA A 60 12.48 10.94 6.01
N LEU A 61 11.57 10.92 6.99
CA LEU A 61 10.99 9.68 7.52
C LEU A 61 10.23 8.91 6.44
N CYS A 62 9.50 9.61 5.57
CA CYS A 62 8.80 8.97 4.46
C CYS A 62 9.75 8.35 3.42
N LEU A 63 10.90 9.00 3.15
CA LEU A 63 11.95 8.47 2.27
C LEU A 63 12.66 7.27 2.92
N GLU A 64 12.89 7.32 4.22
CA GLU A 64 13.44 6.20 4.98
C GLU A 64 12.47 5.01 4.97
N TYR A 65 11.16 5.26 5.13
CA TYR A 65 10.13 4.23 5.01
C TYR A 65 10.13 3.58 3.63
N HIS A 66 10.31 4.38 2.57
CA HIS A 66 10.44 3.88 1.21
C HIS A 66 11.64 2.95 1.07
N GLN A 67 12.82 3.36 1.52
CA GLN A 67 14.01 2.51 1.48
C GLN A 67 13.80 1.22 2.29
N TRP A 68 13.34 1.34 3.54
CA TRP A 68 13.05 0.22 4.42
C TRP A 68 12.06 -0.78 3.80
N PHE A 69 11.03 -0.29 3.10
CA PHE A 69 10.04 -1.14 2.44
C PHE A 69 10.66 -2.04 1.38
N PHE A 70 11.59 -1.52 0.57
CA PHE A 70 12.28 -2.30 -0.46
C PHE A 70 13.29 -3.29 0.13
N GLU A 71 13.95 -2.92 1.24
CA GLU A 71 14.90 -3.80 1.93
C GLU A 71 14.20 -4.95 2.68
N ASN A 72 13.04 -4.70 3.26
CA ASN A 72 12.37 -5.64 4.17
C ASN A 72 11.20 -6.38 3.53
N ALA A 73 10.63 -5.85 2.43
CA ALA A 73 9.50 -6.39 1.69
C ALA A 73 8.49 -7.12 2.61
N PRO A 74 7.70 -6.39 3.44
CA PRO A 74 7.00 -6.90 4.63
C PRO A 74 5.97 -8.03 4.38
N PHE A 75 5.79 -8.43 3.12
CA PHE A 75 4.89 -9.48 2.65
C PHE A 75 5.56 -10.79 2.24
N ASN A 76 6.88 -10.83 2.10
CA ASN A 76 7.54 -12.05 1.63
C ASN A 76 7.79 -13.01 2.79
N ARG A 77 6.73 -13.76 3.14
CA ARG A 77 6.91 -15.08 3.79
C ARG A 77 7.61 -16.05 2.84
N VAL A 78 7.46 -15.85 1.53
CA VAL A 78 8.27 -16.51 0.49
C VAL A 78 9.51 -15.65 0.25
N ARG A 79 10.41 -15.60 1.23
CA ARG A 79 11.77 -15.13 0.97
C ARG A 79 12.30 -15.93 -0.23
N ARG A 80 12.88 -15.25 -1.24
CA ARG A 80 13.69 -15.83 -2.34
C ARG A 80 12.91 -16.39 -3.55
N ARG A 81 12.18 -15.54 -4.28
CA ARG A 81 12.29 -15.61 -5.74
C ARG A 81 13.22 -14.48 -6.13
N ASP A 82 14.31 -14.80 -6.83
CA ASP A 82 15.36 -13.84 -7.21
C ASP A 82 14.85 -12.65 -8.07
N ASN A 83 13.59 -12.71 -8.52
CA ASN A 83 12.94 -11.71 -9.36
C ASN A 83 11.71 -11.04 -8.71
N TYR A 84 11.59 -11.01 -7.38
CA TYR A 84 10.47 -10.30 -6.74
C TYR A 84 10.69 -8.78 -6.80
N ASP A 85 9.87 -8.09 -7.59
CA ASP A 85 9.82 -6.64 -7.64
C ASP A 85 8.72 -6.09 -6.68
N PRO A 86 9.10 -5.44 -5.56
CA PRO A 86 8.14 -4.85 -4.63
C PRO A 86 7.48 -3.57 -5.15
N SER A 87 7.89 -3.02 -6.31
CA SER A 87 7.46 -1.70 -6.81
C SER A 87 5.94 -1.58 -6.95
N ALA A 88 5.27 -2.61 -7.44
CA ALA A 88 3.81 -2.60 -7.59
C ALA A 88 3.09 -2.55 -6.22
N ASN A 89 3.64 -3.23 -5.21
CA ASN A 89 3.10 -3.20 -3.86
C ASN A 89 3.42 -1.88 -3.16
N TRP A 90 4.64 -1.37 -3.34
CA TRP A 90 5.04 -0.05 -2.87
C TRP A 90 4.10 1.02 -3.40
N HIS A 91 3.77 1.00 -4.70
CA HIS A 91 2.89 2.00 -5.29
C HIS A 91 1.52 2.04 -4.58
N LYS A 92 0.94 0.88 -4.29
CA LYS A 92 -0.33 0.79 -3.54
C LYS A 92 -0.17 1.31 -2.10
N TYR A 93 0.94 0.99 -1.45
CA TYR A 93 1.26 1.44 -0.09
C TYR A 93 1.41 2.95 -0.02
N HIS A 94 2.20 3.51 -0.93
CA HIS A 94 2.37 4.94 -1.09
C HIS A 94 1.05 5.65 -1.39
N GLN A 95 0.20 5.11 -2.27
CA GLN A 95 -1.14 5.65 -2.51
C GLN A 95 -1.99 5.70 -1.23
N PHE A 96 -1.98 4.65 -0.41
CA PHE A 96 -2.73 4.64 0.85
C PHE A 96 -2.15 5.60 1.88
N LEU A 97 -0.83 5.66 2.03
CA LEU A 97 -0.13 6.60 2.90
C LEU A 97 -0.41 8.04 2.49
N ASN A 98 -0.26 8.36 1.21
CA ASN A 98 -0.58 9.67 0.66
C ASN A 98 -2.05 10.04 0.88
N ALA A 99 -2.99 9.10 0.69
CA ALA A 99 -4.40 9.34 0.95
C ALA A 99 -4.71 9.61 2.43
N PHE A 100 -4.01 8.91 3.34
CA PHE A 100 -4.10 9.13 4.78
C PHE A 100 -3.53 10.50 5.18
N LEU A 101 -2.31 10.84 4.77
CA LEU A 101 -1.68 12.12 5.10
C LEU A 101 -2.44 13.31 4.50
N ASN A 102 -3.01 13.17 3.29
CA ASN A 102 -3.92 14.19 2.74
C ASN A 102 -5.18 14.37 3.59
N TRP A 103 -5.75 13.29 4.12
CA TRP A 103 -6.89 13.38 5.01
C TRP A 103 -6.48 14.02 6.34
N SER A 104 -5.30 13.68 6.86
CA SER A 104 -4.77 14.24 8.10
C SER A 104 -4.53 15.75 7.98
N MET A 105 -3.95 16.19 6.87
CA MET A 105 -3.75 17.59 6.54
C MET A 105 -5.08 18.37 6.46
N ARG A 106 -6.10 17.81 5.78
CA ARG A 106 -7.44 18.42 5.70
C ARG A 106 -8.17 18.53 7.05
N ARG A 107 -7.76 17.74 8.03
CA ARG A 107 -8.29 17.76 9.40
C ARG A 107 -7.44 18.60 10.35
N GLY A 108 -6.35 19.18 9.88
CA GLY A 108 -5.44 20.01 10.67
C GLY A 108 -4.51 19.22 11.60
N TYR A 109 -4.31 17.91 11.37
CA TYR A 109 -3.37 17.11 12.17
C TYR A 109 -1.91 17.34 11.77
N ILE A 110 -1.68 17.76 10.52
CA ILE A 110 -0.36 18.10 9.95
C ILE A 110 -0.54 19.27 8.99
N GLU A 111 0.51 20.06 8.79
CA GLU A 111 0.47 21.25 7.92
C GLU A 111 0.65 20.91 6.44
N ASP A 112 1.54 19.96 6.14
CA ASP A 112 1.83 19.50 4.78
C ASP A 112 1.83 17.97 4.70
N ASN A 113 1.73 17.43 3.48
CA ASN A 113 1.79 16.01 3.21
C ASN A 113 3.18 15.60 2.67
N PRO A 114 4.05 15.01 3.54
CA PRO A 114 5.41 14.63 3.15
C PRO A 114 5.46 13.52 2.08
N ALA A 115 4.41 12.72 1.93
CA ALA A 115 4.35 11.69 0.90
C ALA A 115 4.09 12.24 -0.52
N ARG A 116 3.90 13.56 -0.69
CA ARG A 116 3.80 14.19 -2.02
C ARG A 116 5.15 14.48 -2.67
N HIS A 117 6.26 14.15 -1.99
CA HIS A 117 7.61 14.40 -2.51
C HIS A 117 7.80 13.83 -3.94
N PRO A 118 8.45 14.56 -4.87
CA PRO A 118 8.64 14.11 -6.24
C PRO A 118 9.31 12.74 -6.38
N ASP A 119 10.19 12.38 -5.45
CA ASP A 119 10.93 11.10 -5.46
C ASP A 119 10.03 9.87 -5.31
N PHE A 120 8.78 10.04 -4.85
CA PHE A 120 7.81 8.94 -4.77
C PHE A 120 7.03 8.72 -6.06
N LYS A 121 7.13 9.61 -7.06
CA LYS A 121 6.40 9.44 -8.33
C LYS A 121 7.02 8.27 -9.09
N PRO A 122 6.27 7.17 -9.32
CA PRO A 122 6.80 6.13 -10.18
C PRO A 122 6.94 6.67 -11.59
N LYS A 123 8.04 6.35 -12.27
CA LYS A 123 8.13 6.45 -13.73
C LYS A 123 7.22 5.37 -14.33
N VAL A 124 5.92 5.61 -14.37
CA VAL A 124 4.97 4.62 -14.89
C VAL A 124 5.10 4.57 -16.41
N GLN A 125 5.72 3.51 -16.93
CA GLN A 125 5.41 2.99 -18.26
C GLN A 125 4.59 1.71 -18.06
N SER A 126 3.26 1.82 -18.03
CA SER A 126 2.43 0.62 -18.07
C SER A 126 2.57 0.00 -19.46
N LYS A 127 3.24 -1.15 -19.57
CA LYS A 127 3.07 -2.00 -20.73
C LYS A 127 1.65 -2.52 -20.68
N MET A 128 0.81 -2.12 -21.63
CA MET A 128 -0.49 -2.75 -21.80
C MET A 128 -0.24 -4.26 -22.01
N PRO A 129 -0.93 -5.15 -21.29
CA PRO A 129 -0.88 -6.57 -21.60
C PRO A 129 -1.32 -6.76 -23.06
N SER A 130 -0.58 -7.59 -23.80
CA SER A 130 -0.94 -7.92 -25.18
C SER A 130 -2.34 -8.50 -25.21
N ILE A 131 -3.24 -7.90 -25.99
CA ILE A 131 -4.52 -8.52 -26.32
C ILE A 131 -4.19 -9.65 -27.30
N PHE A 132 -4.79 -10.83 -27.11
CA PHE A 132 -4.65 -11.92 -28.07
C PHE A 132 -5.12 -11.45 -29.44
N THR A 133 -4.29 -11.68 -30.45
CA THR A 133 -4.67 -11.56 -31.84
C THR A 133 -5.74 -12.61 -32.19
N GLN A 134 -6.45 -12.38 -33.28
CA GLN A 134 -7.49 -13.31 -33.74
C GLN A 134 -6.93 -14.72 -34.05
N ASP A 135 -5.68 -14.80 -34.51
CA ASP A 135 -5.02 -16.07 -34.78
C ASP A 135 -4.58 -16.80 -33.51
N GLU A 136 -4.12 -16.07 -32.48
CA GLU A 136 -3.84 -16.66 -31.16
C GLU A 136 -5.13 -17.18 -30.49
N LEU A 137 -6.26 -16.48 -30.68
CA LEU A 137 -7.56 -16.97 -30.21
C LEU A 137 -7.99 -18.24 -30.94
N ARG A 138 -7.82 -18.30 -32.27
CA ARG A 138 -8.13 -19.51 -33.05
C ARG A 138 -7.29 -20.71 -32.61
N LEU A 139 -5.99 -20.49 -32.38
CA LEU A 139 -5.09 -21.52 -31.86
C LEU A 139 -5.56 -22.03 -30.50
N LEU A 140 -5.91 -21.11 -29.59
CA LEU A 140 -6.39 -21.44 -28.25
C LEU A 140 -7.68 -22.29 -28.29
N PHE A 141 -8.65 -21.91 -29.13
CA PHE A 141 -9.90 -22.67 -29.25
C PHE A 141 -9.69 -24.05 -29.89
N SER A 142 -8.85 -24.15 -30.93
CA SER A 142 -8.54 -25.44 -31.56
C SER A 142 -7.89 -26.45 -30.61
N TYR A 143 -7.13 -25.97 -29.62
CA TYR A 143 -6.51 -26.81 -28.59
C TYR A 143 -7.57 -27.43 -27.66
N PHE A 144 -8.62 -26.70 -27.31
CA PHE A 144 -9.70 -27.20 -26.45
C PHE A 144 -10.61 -28.19 -27.19
N GLU A 145 -10.91 -27.93 -28.47
CA GLU A 145 -11.71 -28.84 -29.30
C GLU A 145 -11.04 -30.23 -29.44
N GLN A 146 -9.71 -30.27 -29.53
CA GLN A 146 -8.96 -31.54 -29.59
C GLN A 146 -8.95 -32.33 -28.28
N GLN A 147 -9.27 -31.71 -27.15
CA GLN A 147 -9.32 -32.37 -25.83
C GLN A 147 -10.69 -32.96 -25.53
N ASP A 148 -11.75 -32.49 -26.18
CA ASP A 148 -13.12 -32.98 -25.97
C ASP A 148 -13.46 -34.22 -26.84
N ASP A 149 -12.65 -34.50 -27.87
CA ASP A 149 -12.82 -35.64 -28.80
C ASP A 149 -12.01 -36.90 -28.40
N GLY A 150 -11.42 -36.95 -27.18
CA GLY A 150 -10.62 -38.08 -26.66
C GLY A 150 -11.14 -38.65 -25.35
#